data_AF-A0A3A8Z7G9-F1
#
_entry.id   AF-A0A3A8Z7G9-F1
#
_cell.length_a   1.000
_cell.length_b   1.000
_cell.length_c   1.000
_cell.angle_alpha   90.00
_cell.angle_beta   90.00
_cell.angle_gamma   90.00
#
_symmetry.space_group_name_H-M   'P 1'
#
loop_
_entity.id
_entity.type
_entity.pdbx_description
1 polymer ?
#
loop_
_entity_poly.entity_id
_entity_poly.type
_entity_poly.pdbx_seq_one_letter_code
_entity_poly.pdbx_strand_id
1 'polypeptide(L)'
;MIVNQLSYCESIKWLIVKYTGVSYQEANACVEQRISFFEGIDDLLSASLESHSWPYYYTAMDMFFGSHIQAKPVLPPPDTPEGLALYEKNEADILREHGLNDPIIWESDRNH
;
A
#
# COMPACT_ATOMS: atom_id res chain seq x y z
N MET A 1 14.91 -10.84 -0.96
CA MET A 1 13.49 -10.41 -1.05
C MET A 1 13.32 -9.66 -2.35
N ILE A 2 12.20 -9.83 -3.05
CA ILE A 2 11.90 -9.05 -4.27
C ILE A 2 10.56 -8.35 -4.06
N VAL A 3 10.48 -7.06 -4.38
CA VAL A 3 9.20 -6.35 -4.42
C VAL A 3 8.61 -6.51 -5.82
N ASN A 4 7.38 -7.03 -5.88
CA ASN A 4 6.58 -6.94 -7.09
C ASN A 4 6.03 -5.52 -7.17
N GLN A 5 6.81 -4.64 -7.80
CA GLN A 5 6.53 -3.21 -7.88
C GLN A 5 5.14 -2.91 -8.49
N LEU A 6 4.68 -3.72 -9.46
CA LEU A 6 3.35 -3.55 -10.06
C LEU A 6 2.25 -3.81 -9.04
N SER A 7 2.29 -4.95 -8.36
CA SER A 7 1.30 -5.29 -7.33
C SER A 7 1.37 -4.35 -6.14
N TYR A 8 2.56 -3.90 -5.76
CA TYR A 8 2.73 -2.89 -4.71
C TYR A 8 2.09 -1.55 -5.09
N CYS A 9 2.43 -1.00 -6.26
CA CYS A 9 1.86 0.25 -6.75
C CYS A 9 0.32 0.19 -6.82
N GLU A 10 -0.23 -0.92 -7.34
CA GLU A 10 -1.68 -1.05 -7.42
C GLU A 10 -2.36 -1.21 -6.07
N SER A 11 -1.77 -1.96 -5.14
CA SER A 11 -2.27 -2.05 -3.77
C SER A 11 -2.34 -0.67 -3.11
N ILE A 12 -1.33 0.19 -3.30
CA ILE A 12 -1.33 1.57 -2.79
C ILE A 12 -2.50 2.38 -3.37
N LYS A 13 -2.74 2.32 -4.69
CA LYS A 13 -3.84 3.06 -5.33
C LYS A 13 -5.20 2.62 -4.76
N TRP A 14 -5.44 1.32 -4.61
CA TRP A 14 -6.71 0.81 -4.09
C TRP A 14 -6.89 1.05 -2.59
N LEU A 15 -5.81 1.06 -1.81
CA LEU A 15 -5.85 1.47 -0.41
C LEU A 15 -6.25 2.94 -0.28
N ILE A 16 -5.70 3.83 -1.11
CA ILE A 16 -6.14 5.24 -1.17
C ILE A 16 -7.64 5.30 -1.44
N VAL A 17 -8.15 4.58 -2.45
CA VAL A 17 -9.59 4.55 -2.76
C VAL A 17 -10.42 4.09 -1.55
N LYS A 18 -10.10 2.95 -0.94
CA LYS A 18 -10.88 2.42 0.19
C LYS A 18 -10.85 3.33 1.42
N TYR A 19 -9.71 3.94 1.72
CA TYR A 19 -9.52 4.72 2.96
C TYR A 19 -9.86 6.19 2.86
N THR A 20 -10.00 6.74 1.66
CA THR A 20 -10.30 8.16 1.44
C THR A 20 -11.61 8.40 0.71
N GLY A 21 -12.11 7.37 0.01
CA GLY A 21 -13.36 7.43 -0.77
C GLY A 21 -13.22 8.16 -2.12
N VAL A 22 -12.00 8.52 -2.54
CA VAL A 22 -11.75 9.13 -3.84
C VAL A 22 -11.86 8.14 -5.00
N SER A 23 -11.91 8.68 -6.22
CA SER A 23 -11.87 7.84 -7.42
C SER A 23 -10.51 7.19 -7.61
N TYR A 24 -10.48 6.04 -8.30
CA TYR A 24 -9.22 5.40 -8.70
C TYR A 24 -8.34 6.32 -9.56
N GLN A 25 -8.93 7.20 -10.37
CA GLN A 25 -8.19 8.13 -11.21
C GLN A 25 -7.42 9.17 -10.37
N GLU A 26 -8.02 9.67 -9.30
CA GLU A 26 -7.35 10.56 -8.35
C GLU A 26 -6.25 9.84 -7.58
N ALA A 27 -6.52 8.62 -7.11
CA ALA A 27 -5.50 7.78 -6.47
C ALA A 27 -4.32 7.49 -7.41
N ASN A 28 -4.60 7.17 -8.67
CA ASN A 28 -3.58 6.93 -9.68
C ASN A 28 -2.75 8.20 -9.93
N ALA A 29 -3.38 9.36 -10.11
CA ALA A 29 -2.64 10.62 -10.29
C ALA A 29 -1.71 10.94 -9.12
N CYS A 30 -2.14 10.65 -7.89
CA CYS A 30 -1.34 10.83 -6.67
C CYS A 30 -0.08 9.94 -6.66
N VAL A 31 -0.23 8.68 -7.07
CA VAL A 31 0.86 7.69 -7.14
C VAL A 31 1.81 8.00 -8.30
N GLU A 32 1.29 8.32 -9.49
CA GLU A 32 2.09 8.66 -10.68
C GLU A 32 2.97 9.89 -10.46
N GLN A 33 2.49 10.89 -9.71
CA GLN A 33 3.29 12.06 -9.33
C GLN A 33 4.53 11.71 -8.47
N ARG A 34 4.54 10.52 -7.87
CA ARG A 34 5.59 10.02 -6.98
C ARG A 34 6.24 8.76 -7.52
N ILE A 35 6.14 8.49 -8.82
CA ILE A 35 6.63 7.24 -9.41
C ILE A 35 8.12 6.98 -9.13
N SER A 36 8.94 8.03 -9.04
CA SER A 36 10.36 7.95 -8.69
C SER A 36 10.63 7.39 -7.28
N PHE A 37 9.67 7.51 -6.35
CA PHE A 37 9.75 6.84 -5.06
C PHE A 37 9.70 5.32 -5.22
N PHE A 38 8.91 4.83 -6.17
CA PHE A 38 8.75 3.40 -6.39
C PHE A 38 9.94 2.76 -7.11
N GLU A 39 10.72 3.54 -7.87
CA GLU A 39 11.94 3.05 -8.54
C GLU A 39 13.04 2.64 -7.54
N GLY A 40 12.99 3.16 -6.31
CA GLY A 40 13.89 2.79 -5.20
C GLY A 40 13.23 1.94 -4.11
N ILE A 41 12.05 1.37 -4.39
CA ILE A 41 11.22 0.73 -3.35
C ILE A 41 11.87 -0.52 -2.76
N ASP A 42 12.65 -1.26 -3.57
CA ASP A 42 13.34 -2.48 -3.12
C ASP A 42 14.30 -2.18 -1.96
N ASP A 43 15.11 -1.13 -2.07
CA ASP A 43 16.06 -0.72 -1.03
C ASP A 43 15.35 -0.16 0.21
N LEU A 44 14.29 0.64 0.00
CA LEU A 44 13.54 1.27 1.08
C LEU A 44 12.72 0.26 1.89
N LEU A 45 12.02 -0.67 1.23
CA LEU A 45 11.25 -1.72 1.89
C LEU A 45 12.17 -2.71 2.59
N SER A 46 13.32 -3.04 2.00
CA SER A 46 14.33 -3.86 2.67
C SER A 46 14.78 -3.22 3.99
N ALA A 47 15.05 -1.91 3.99
CA ALA A 47 15.45 -1.18 5.20
C ALA A 47 14.29 -0.99 6.22
N SER A 48 13.05 -0.83 5.75
CA SER A 48 11.91 -0.56 6.63
C SER A 48 11.32 -1.82 7.28
N LEU A 49 11.41 -2.97 6.61
CA LEU A 49 11.04 -4.28 7.19
C LEU A 49 11.99 -4.70 8.32
N GLU A 50 13.27 -4.33 8.25
CA GLU A 50 14.23 -4.49 9.36
C GLU A 50 13.84 -3.63 10.59
N SER A 51 13.09 -2.55 10.40
CA SER A 51 12.63 -1.66 11.47
C SER A 51 11.28 -2.04 12.12
N HIS A 52 10.74 -3.21 11.78
CA HIS A 52 9.46 -3.75 12.21
C HIS A 52 8.20 -3.01 11.71
N SER A 53 7.47 -3.72 10.85
CA SER A 53 6.03 -3.58 10.52
C SER A 53 5.60 -2.29 9.82
N TRP A 54 5.53 -2.34 8.48
CA TRP A 54 4.79 -1.36 7.69
C TRP A 54 3.60 -2.01 6.98
N PRO A 55 2.36 -1.72 7.40
CA PRO A 55 1.18 -1.93 6.56
C PRO A 55 1.20 -0.87 5.44
N TYR A 56 0.98 -1.29 4.20
CA TYR A 56 0.89 -0.44 2.99
C TYR A 56 -0.03 0.78 3.17
N TYR A 57 -0.93 0.71 4.15
CA TYR A 57 -1.72 1.82 4.67
C TYR A 57 -0.94 3.12 4.85
N TYR A 58 0.13 3.15 5.65
CA TYR A 58 0.75 4.45 5.98
C TYR A 58 1.41 5.09 4.76
N THR A 59 2.03 4.28 3.89
CA THR A 59 2.55 4.77 2.61
C THR A 59 1.42 5.33 1.75
N ALA A 60 0.29 4.63 1.64
CA ALA A 60 -0.88 5.10 0.90
C ALA A 60 -1.43 6.42 1.47
N MET A 61 -1.53 6.54 2.78
CA MET A 61 -2.05 7.74 3.45
C MET A 61 -1.08 8.91 3.35
N ASP A 62 0.23 8.69 3.49
CA ASP A 62 1.26 9.71 3.34
C ASP A 62 1.28 10.28 1.91
N MET A 63 1.22 9.40 0.90
CA MET A 63 1.13 9.82 -0.50
C MET A 63 -0.10 10.70 -0.75
N PHE A 64 -1.26 10.28 -0.26
CA PHE A 64 -2.52 10.99 -0.51
C PHE A 64 -2.66 12.27 0.31
N PHE A 65 -2.54 12.21 1.64
CA PHE A 65 -2.70 13.38 2.51
C PHE A 65 -1.55 14.37 2.40
N GLY A 66 -0.34 13.92 2.04
CA GLY A 66 0.77 14.80 1.69
C GLY A 66 0.43 15.74 0.52
N SER A 67 -0.45 15.31 -0.40
CA SER A 67 -1.03 16.15 -1.47
C SER A 67 -2.34 16.85 -1.07
N HIS A 68 -2.99 16.43 0.02
CA HIS A 68 -4.35 16.85 0.41
C HIS A 68 -4.46 17.14 1.91
N ILE A 69 -3.84 18.23 2.36
CA ILE A 69 -3.67 18.63 3.77
C ILE A 69 -4.99 18.73 4.57
N GLN A 70 -6.14 18.91 3.92
CA GLN A 70 -7.45 19.01 4.59
C GLN A 70 -8.30 17.73 4.56
N ALA A 71 -7.88 16.70 3.84
CA ALA A 71 -8.64 15.46 3.75
C ALA A 71 -8.47 14.63 5.04
N LYS A 72 -9.48 13.84 5.39
CA LYS A 72 -9.45 12.90 6.52
C LYS A 72 -9.79 11.50 6.02
N PRO A 73 -9.19 10.44 6.58
CA PRO A 73 -9.54 9.08 6.20
C PRO A 73 -10.97 8.76 6.62
N VAL A 74 -11.67 7.99 5.78
CA VAL A 74 -13.04 7.52 6.04
C VAL A 74 -13.06 6.22 6.84
N LEU A 75 -11.95 5.48 6.89
CA LEU A 75 -11.76 4.27 7.69
C LEU A 75 -10.67 4.49 8.75
N PRO A 76 -10.73 3.79 9.90
CA PRO A 76 -9.73 3.94 10.96
C PRO A 76 -8.35 3.39 10.54
N PRO A 77 -7.25 3.96 11.06
CA PRO A 77 -5.91 3.42 10.87
C PRO A 77 -5.75 2.04 11.54
N PRO A 78 -4.74 1.25 11.15
CA PRO A 78 -4.40 -0.03 11.76
C PRO A 78 -3.67 0.10 13.11
N ASP A 79 -4.02 1.10 13.93
CA ASP A 79 -3.40 1.38 15.24
C ASP A 79 -4.03 0.57 16.40
N THR A 80 -5.19 -0.06 16.16
CA THR A 80 -5.88 -0.95 17.12
C THR A 80 -6.06 -2.34 16.52
N PRO A 81 -6.33 -3.38 17.33
CA PRO A 81 -6.60 -4.73 16.81
C PRO A 81 -7.73 -4.77 15.77
N GLU A 82 -8.79 -3.99 15.98
CA GLU A 82 -9.92 -3.89 15.05
C GLU A 82 -9.53 -3.17 13.76
N GLY A 83 -8.74 -2.10 13.86
CA GLY A 83 -8.21 -1.37 12.71
C GLY A 83 -7.26 -2.24 11.88
N LEU A 84 -6.41 -3.03 12.54
CA LEU A 84 -5.51 -3.98 11.90
C LEU A 84 -6.29 -5.07 11.16
N ALA A 85 -7.27 -5.70 11.82
CA ALA A 85 -8.11 -6.73 11.18
C ALA A 85 -8.90 -6.18 9.97
N LEU A 86 -9.35 -4.92 10.05
CA LEU A 86 -9.99 -4.24 8.91
C LEU A 86 -8.99 -4.02 7.77
N TYR A 87 -7.77 -3.58 8.07
CA TYR A 87 -6.71 -3.40 7.09
C TYR A 87 -6.36 -4.72 6.39
N GLU A 88 -6.09 -5.79 7.14
CA GLU A 88 -5.73 -7.11 6.59
C GLU A 88 -6.84 -7.62 5.67
N LYS A 89 -8.10 -7.44 6.06
CA LYS A 89 -9.25 -7.78 5.22
C LYS A 89 -9.27 -6.95 3.93
N ASN A 90 -9.08 -5.63 4.04
CA ASN A 90 -9.10 -4.73 2.88
C ASN A 90 -7.96 -5.04 1.91
N GLU A 91 -6.77 -5.31 2.41
CA GLU A 91 -5.60 -5.72 1.62
C GLU A 91 -5.88 -7.04 0.89
N ALA A 92 -6.34 -8.07 1.60
CA ALA A 92 -6.69 -9.35 0.97
C ALA A 92 -7.80 -9.22 -0.07
N ASP A 93 -8.82 -8.39 0.19
CA ASP A 93 -9.89 -8.11 -0.76
C ASP A 93 -9.36 -7.40 -2.01
N ILE A 94 -8.45 -6.42 -1.86
CA ILE A 94 -7.81 -5.72 -2.99
C ILE A 94 -7.01 -6.69 -3.87
N LEU A 95 -6.17 -7.52 -3.25
CA LEU A 95 -5.35 -8.48 -3.99
C LEU A 95 -6.24 -9.44 -4.79
N ARG A 96 -7.31 -9.95 -4.17
CA ARG A 96 -8.26 -10.86 -4.81
C ARG A 96 -9.10 -10.19 -5.90
N GLU A 97 -9.69 -9.02 -5.62
CA GLU A 97 -10.60 -8.31 -6.54
C GLU A 97 -9.89 -7.82 -7.79
N HIS A 98 -8.60 -7.48 -7.68
CA HIS A 98 -7.80 -6.94 -8.78
C HIS A 98 -6.78 -7.93 -9.36
N GLY A 99 -6.80 -9.19 -8.91
CA GLY A 99 -5.93 -10.25 -9.41
C GLY A 99 -4.44 -9.94 -9.23
N LEU A 100 -4.09 -9.29 -8.11
CA LEU A 100 -2.71 -8.91 -7.79
C LEU A 100 -2.01 -10.08 -7.10
N ASN A 101 -0.72 -10.24 -7.39
CA ASN A 101 0.15 -11.14 -6.62
C ASN A 101 0.54 -10.48 -5.29
N ASP A 102 1.14 -11.27 -4.41
CA ASP A 102 1.77 -10.71 -3.21
C ASP A 102 2.79 -9.63 -3.62
N PRO A 103 2.68 -8.40 -3.07
CA PRO A 103 3.63 -7.34 -3.35
C PRO A 103 5.06 -7.65 -2.85
N ILE A 104 5.20 -8.54 -1.86
CA ILE A 104 6.50 -8.95 -1.31
C ILE A 104 6.70 -10.44 -1.57
N ILE A 105 7.76 -10.78 -2.30
CA ILE A 105 8.13 -12.16 -2.60
C ILE A 105 9.40 -12.52 -1.83
N TRP A 106 9.31 -13.49 -0.92
CA TRP A 106 10.46 -14.02 -0.20
C TRP A 106 11.23 -15.02 -1.07
N GLU A 107 12.56 -15.04 -0.93
CA GLU A 107 13.40 -15.98 -1.69
C GLU A 107 13.16 -17.45 -1.31
N SER A 108 12.70 -17.71 -0.09
CA SER A 108 12.23 -19.03 0.36
C SER A 108 11.05 -19.56 -0.48
N ASP A 109 10.24 -18.65 -1.04
CA ASP A 109 8.99 -18.99 -1.71
C ASP A 109 9.19 -19.28 -3.20
N ARG A 110 10.40 -19.05 -3.73
CA ARG A 110 10.77 -19.37 -5.13
C ARG A 110 11.27 -20.80 -5.34
N ASN A 111 11.53 -21.55 -4.26
CA ASN A 111 12.12 -22.89 -4.32
C ASN A 111 11.12 -24.05 -4.09
N HIS A 112 9.81 -23.80 -4.19
CA HIS A 112 8.77 -24.82 -4.09
C HIS A 112 7.95 -24.92 -5.38
#